data_AF-A0A3D0Q8S5-F1
#
_entry.id   AF-A0A3D0Q8S5-F1
#
_cell.length_a   1.000
_cell.length_b   1.000
_cell.length_c   1.000
_cell.angle_alpha   90.00
_cell.angle_beta   90.00
_cell.angle_gamma   90.00
#
_symmetry.space_group_name_H-M   'P 1'
#
loop_
_entity.id
_entity.type
_entity.pdbx_description
1 polymer ?
#
loop_
_entity_poly.entity_id
_entity_poly.type
_entity_poly.pdbx_seq_one_letter_code
_entity_poly.pdbx_strand_id
1 'polypeptide(L)'
;GGLRVLNANHGQSRHGVFTKRPETLTNDFFVNLLNMNTTWKATSEDKDVFEGRDRATGEVKWTGTRVDLIFGSNSQLRALAEVYACNGSQKKFVHDFVAAWNKVMNADRFDLARS
;
A
#
# COMPACT_ATOMS: atom_id res chain seq x y z
N GLY A 1 -1.77 -2.10 -1.04
CA GLY A 1 -0.39 -2.49 -1.37
C GLY A 1 -0.15 -2.47 -2.87
N GLY A 2 -0.30 -3.61 -3.57
CA GLY A 2 0.14 -3.77 -4.97
C GLY A 2 -0.40 -2.75 -5.97
N LEU A 3 -1.70 -2.43 -5.92
CA LEU A 3 -2.28 -1.42 -6.81
C LEU A 3 -1.64 -0.03 -6.68
N ARG A 4 -1.14 0.33 -5.48
CA ARG A 4 -0.45 1.60 -5.27
C ARG A 4 0.90 1.66 -5.97
N VAL A 5 1.71 0.60 -5.83
CA VAL A 5 3.04 0.56 -6.47
C VAL A 5 2.94 0.40 -7.99
N LEU A 6 1.85 -0.20 -8.48
CA LEU A 6 1.51 -0.27 -9.91
C LEU A 6 0.92 1.03 -10.46
N ASN A 7 0.88 2.11 -9.67
CA ASN A 7 0.41 3.43 -10.11
C ASN A 7 -1.03 3.44 -10.64
N ALA A 8 -1.91 2.57 -10.12
CA ALA A 8 -3.30 2.45 -10.55
C ALA A 8 -4.24 3.46 -9.86
N ASN A 9 -3.72 4.61 -9.44
CA ASN A 9 -4.50 5.65 -8.77
C ASN A 9 -5.25 6.52 -9.79
N HIS A 10 -6.46 6.96 -9.41
CA HIS A 10 -7.23 7.92 -10.20
C HIS A 10 -6.43 9.22 -10.40
N GLY A 11 -6.44 9.74 -11.63
CA GLY A 11 -5.71 10.96 -11.99
C GLY A 11 -4.20 10.91 -11.71
N GLN A 12 -3.61 9.70 -11.69
CA GLN A 12 -2.18 9.49 -11.41
C GLN A 12 -1.72 10.12 -10.09
N SER A 13 -2.63 10.20 -9.10
CA SER A 13 -2.31 10.73 -7.79
C SER A 13 -1.15 9.97 -7.14
N ARG A 14 -0.23 10.71 -6.52
CA ARG A 14 0.93 10.16 -5.80
C ARG A 14 0.59 9.60 -4.42
N HIS A 15 -0.63 9.81 -3.93
CA HIS A 15 -1.01 9.35 -2.60
C HIS A 15 -0.92 7.84 -2.45
N GLY A 16 -0.20 7.39 -1.42
CA GLY A 16 -0.01 5.96 -1.15
C GLY A 16 1.00 5.27 -2.07
N VAL A 17 1.58 5.95 -3.07
CA VAL A 17 2.59 5.37 -3.98
C VAL A 17 3.96 5.37 -3.29
N PHE A 18 4.10 4.55 -2.25
CA PHE A 18 5.33 4.49 -1.44
C PHE A 18 6.38 3.59 -2.10
N THR A 19 6.85 3.99 -3.28
CA THR A 19 7.95 3.34 -3.98
C THR A 19 8.68 4.35 -4.86
N LYS A 20 9.95 4.07 -5.14
CA LYS A 20 10.75 4.79 -6.13
C LYS A 20 10.74 4.11 -7.51
N ARG A 21 10.10 2.96 -7.63
CA ARG A 21 10.00 2.15 -8.85
C ARG A 21 8.52 1.89 -9.16
N PRO A 22 7.77 2.93 -9.57
CA PRO A 22 6.38 2.73 -9.96
C PRO A 22 6.28 1.72 -11.11
N GLU A 23 5.13 1.07 -11.24
CA GLU A 23 4.84 0.05 -12.27
C GLU A 23 5.63 -1.26 -12.09
N THR A 24 6.37 -1.39 -10.98
CA THR A 24 7.01 -2.64 -10.57
C THR A 24 6.25 -3.24 -9.40
N LEU A 25 5.80 -4.49 -9.52
CA LEU A 25 5.07 -5.16 -8.45
C LEU A 25 6.02 -5.57 -7.31
N THR A 26 6.07 -4.76 -6.26
CA THR A 26 6.90 -4.96 -5.06
C THR A 26 6.08 -4.77 -3.78
N ASN A 27 6.60 -5.24 -2.65
CA ASN A 27 6.03 -5.00 -1.32
C ASN A 27 6.44 -3.62 -0.73
N ASP A 28 7.01 -2.72 -1.55
CA ASP A 28 7.56 -1.43 -1.10
C ASP A 28 6.52 -0.59 -0.35
N PHE A 29 5.23 -0.69 -0.71
CA PHE A 29 4.14 -0.03 0.02
C PHE A 29 4.20 -0.32 1.52
N PHE A 30 4.29 -1.59 1.90
CA PHE A 30 4.25 -2.00 3.30
C PHE A 30 5.56 -1.70 4.01
N VAL A 31 6.69 -1.93 3.34
CA VAL A 31 8.03 -1.62 3.86
C VAL A 31 8.15 -0.14 4.22
N ASN A 32 7.70 0.75 3.33
CA ASN A 32 7.80 2.19 3.54
C ASN A 32 6.73 2.72 4.51
N LEU A 33 5.52 2.15 4.51
CA LEU A 33 4.46 2.51 5.46
C LEU A 33 4.88 2.21 6.91
N LEU A 34 5.50 1.06 7.15
CA LEU A 34 5.88 0.60 8.49
C LEU A 34 7.29 1.06 8.91
N ASN A 35 7.96 1.84 8.07
CA ASN A 35 9.27 2.39 8.39
C ASN A 35 9.16 3.47 9.46
N MET A 36 9.71 3.18 10.65
CA MET A 36 9.68 4.08 11.81
C MET A 36 10.45 5.39 11.61
N ASN A 37 11.34 5.47 10.61
CA ASN A 37 12.03 6.71 10.25
C ASN A 37 11.11 7.70 9.52
N THR A 38 9.91 7.28 9.12
CA THR A 38 8.90 8.18 8.55
C THR A 38 7.87 8.53 9.63
N THR A 39 7.60 9.82 9.80
CA THR A 39 6.57 10.33 10.70
C THR A 39 5.43 10.92 9.89
N TRP A 40 4.18 10.57 10.25
CA TRP A 40 3.00 10.99 9.51
C TRP A 40 2.29 12.14 10.24
N LYS A 41 2.01 13.22 9.51
CA LYS A 41 1.24 14.38 10.00
C LYS A 41 0.14 14.73 9.01
N ALA A 42 -1.05 15.05 9.50
CA ALA A 42 -2.14 15.52 8.65
C ALA A 42 -1.78 16.90 8.07
N THR A 43 -2.16 17.15 6.81
CA THR A 43 -1.92 18.43 6.14
C THR A 43 -3.03 19.45 6.37
N SER A 44 -4.20 19.02 6.84
CA SER A 44 -5.36 19.86 7.17
C SER A 44 -6.18 19.28 8.32
N GLU A 45 -7.11 20.07 8.85
CA GLU A 45 -8.03 19.66 9.92
C GLU A 45 -8.95 18.51 9.52
N ASP A 46 -9.29 18.41 8.23
CA ASP A 46 -10.13 17.33 7.68
C ASP A 46 -9.44 15.95 7.76
N LYS A 47 -8.11 15.92 7.94
CA LYS A 47 -7.31 14.69 8.12
C LYS A 47 -7.54 13.65 7.02
N ASP A 48 -7.76 14.11 5.80
CA ASP A 48 -7.90 13.24 4.63
C ASP A 48 -6.57 12.97 3.94
N VAL A 49 -5.64 13.92 4.03
CA VAL A 49 -4.29 13.84 3.46
C VAL A 49 -3.24 14.00 4.57
N PHE A 50 -2.17 13.23 4.44
CA PHE A 50 -1.07 13.16 5.38
C PHE A 50 0.26 13.22 4.64
N GLU A 51 1.22 13.91 5.24
CA GLU A 51 2.62 13.91 4.82
C GLU A 51 3.44 12.97 5.70
N GLY A 52 4.16 12.06 5.04
CA GLY A 52 5.19 11.23 5.63
C GLY A 52 6.54 11.94 5.52
N ARG A 53 7.06 12.44 6.64
CA ARG A 53 8.33 13.17 6.72
C ARG A 53 9.42 12.33 7.34
N ASP A 54 10.65 12.47 6.86
CA ASP A 54 11.80 11.90 7.53
C ASP A 54 11.90 12.43 8.96
N ARG A 55 12.06 11.54 9.93
CA ARG A 55 12.07 11.89 11.35
C ARG A 55 13.28 12.77 11.71
N ALA A 56 14.42 12.59 11.03
CA ALA A 56 15.64 13.32 11.35
C ALA A 56 15.71 14.66 10.60
N THR A 57 15.38 14.68 9.31
CA THR A 57 15.54 15.88 8.48
C THR A 57 14.27 16.72 8.35
N GLY A 58 13.09 16.14 8.59
CA GLY A 58 11.80 16.79 8.36
C GLY A 58 11.37 16.87 6.89
N GLU A 59 12.20 16.34 5.97
CA GLU A 59 11.91 16.32 4.53
C GLU A 59 10.68 15.49 4.21
N VAL A 60 9.79 15.99 3.33
CA VAL A 60 8.62 15.24 2.88
C VAL A 60 9.07 14.11 1.95
N LYS A 61 8.83 12.87 2.37
CA LYS A 61 9.14 11.66 1.58
C LYS A 61 7.93 11.20 0.79
N TRP A 62 6.76 11.23 1.42
CA TRP A 62 5.54 10.62 0.90
C TRP A 62 4.31 11.45 1.24
N THR A 63 3.26 11.29 0.45
CA THR A 63 1.90 11.71 0.83
C THR A 63 0.97 10.51 0.79
N GLY A 64 0.00 10.45 1.69
CA GLY A 64 -0.94 9.35 1.80
C GLY A 64 -2.28 9.83 2.30
N THR A 65 -3.31 9.04 2.03
CA THR A 65 -4.67 9.27 2.53
C THR A 65 -4.96 8.38 3.74
N ARG A 66 -6.13 8.58 4.35
CA ARG A 66 -6.65 7.68 5.40
C ARG A 66 -6.65 6.20 4.99
N VAL A 67 -6.99 5.93 3.72
CA VAL A 67 -7.03 4.57 3.16
C VAL A 67 -5.65 3.93 3.11
N ASP A 68 -4.60 4.73 2.97
CA ASP A 68 -3.23 4.24 2.94
C ASP A 68 -2.70 4.01 4.36
N LEU A 69 -2.96 4.96 5.28
CA LEU A 69 -2.43 4.90 6.65
C LEU A 69 -3.17 3.96 7.58
N ILE A 70 -4.41 3.56 7.27
CA ILE A 70 -5.17 2.61 8.10
C ILE A 70 -4.45 1.27 8.27
N PHE A 71 -3.66 0.86 7.27
CA PHE A 71 -2.82 -0.33 7.31
C PHE A 71 -1.64 -0.22 8.29
N GLY A 72 -1.31 0.99 8.76
CA GLY A 72 -0.27 1.23 9.77
C GLY A 72 -0.83 1.54 11.15
N SER A 73 -2.12 1.88 11.28
CA SER A 73 -2.75 2.36 12.52
C SER A 73 -3.76 1.39 13.13
N ASN A 74 -4.48 0.61 12.33
CA ASN A 74 -5.39 -0.42 12.84
C ASN A 74 -4.59 -1.68 13.21
N SER A 75 -4.76 -2.21 14.41
CA SER A 75 -3.95 -3.33 14.93
C SER A 75 -4.00 -4.59 14.06
N GLN A 76 -5.19 -4.96 13.57
CA GLN A 76 -5.35 -6.15 12.73
C GLN A 76 -4.76 -5.96 11.34
N LEU A 77 -5.05 -4.82 10.69
CA LEU A 77 -4.51 -4.52 9.38
C LEU A 77 -2.99 -4.31 9.42
N ARG A 78 -2.48 -3.77 10.52
CA ARG A 78 -1.05 -3.62 10.77
C ARG A 78 -0.36 -4.97 10.87
N ALA A 79 -0.93 -5.93 11.59
CA ALA A 79 -0.37 -7.29 11.65
C ALA A 79 -0.26 -7.92 10.25
N LEU A 80 -1.26 -7.72 9.38
CA LEU A 80 -1.19 -8.17 7.97
C LEU A 80 -0.12 -7.41 7.16
N ALA A 81 -0.02 -6.09 7.36
CA ALA A 81 0.99 -5.27 6.70
C ALA A 81 2.42 -5.69 7.11
N GLU A 82 2.63 -6.05 8.38
CA GLU A 82 3.92 -6.52 8.90
C GLU A 82 4.36 -7.82 8.21
N VAL A 83 3.45 -8.78 8.00
CA VAL A 83 3.74 -10.01 7.24
C VAL A 83 4.28 -9.70 5.85
N TYR A 84 3.68 -8.74 5.14
CA TYR A 84 4.14 -8.36 3.81
C TYR A 84 5.37 -7.45 3.79
N ALA A 85 5.66 -6.73 4.88
CA ALA A 85 6.85 -5.90 5.02
C ALA A 85 8.10 -6.68 5.45
N CYS A 86 7.95 -7.89 6.01
CA CYS A 86 9.08 -8.72 6.41
C CYS A 86 10.06 -9.01 5.27
N ASN A 87 11.34 -9.11 5.61
CA ASN A 87 12.36 -9.56 4.66
C ASN A 87 12.06 -10.99 4.18
N GLY A 88 12.14 -11.23 2.87
CA GLY A 88 11.77 -12.51 2.25
C GLY A 88 10.29 -12.64 1.85
N SER A 89 9.40 -11.72 2.26
CA SER A 89 7.97 -11.77 1.92
C SER A 89 7.63 -11.32 0.50
N GLN A 90 8.60 -10.83 -0.29
CA GLN A 90 8.36 -10.34 -1.65
C GLN A 90 7.69 -11.39 -2.55
N LYS A 91 8.20 -12.62 -2.58
CA LYS A 91 7.63 -13.69 -3.41
C LYS A 91 6.20 -14.02 -2.98
N LYS A 92 5.96 -14.15 -1.68
CA LYS A 92 4.62 -14.37 -1.11
C LYS A 92 3.67 -13.25 -1.49
N PHE A 93 4.10 -12.00 -1.34
CA PHE A 93 3.31 -10.83 -1.71
C PHE A 93 2.90 -10.85 -3.18
N VAL A 94 3.83 -11.15 -4.10
CA VAL A 94 3.52 -11.23 -5.53
C VAL A 94 2.49 -12.32 -5.81
N HIS A 95 2.66 -13.52 -5.26
CA HIS A 95 1.70 -14.61 -5.44
C HIS A 95 0.32 -14.28 -4.88
N ASP A 96 0.25 -13.76 -3.65
CA ASP A 96 -1.01 -13.38 -3.00
C ASP A 96 -1.72 -12.25 -3.79
N PHE A 97 -0.96 -11.29 -4.32
CA PHE A 97 -1.50 -10.21 -5.16
C PHE A 97 -2.10 -10.75 -6.46
N VAL A 98 -1.37 -11.61 -7.18
CA VAL A 98 -1.86 -12.21 -8.43
C VAL A 98 -3.09 -13.07 -8.18
N ALA A 99 -3.11 -13.85 -7.10
CA ALA A 99 -4.27 -14.67 -6.72
C ALA A 99 -5.50 -13.79 -6.43
N ALA A 100 -5.33 -12.70 -5.68
CA ALA A 100 -6.41 -11.75 -5.40
C ALA A 100 -6.90 -11.05 -6.68
N TRP A 101 -5.99 -10.63 -7.56
CA TRP A 101 -6.33 -10.04 -8.86
C TRP A 101 -7.16 -11.00 -9.70
N ASN A 102 -6.69 -12.24 -9.90
CA ASN A 102 -7.39 -13.26 -10.65
C ASN A 102 -8.79 -13.56 -10.07
N LYS A 103 -8.91 -13.59 -8.74
CA LYS A 103 -10.20 -13.76 -8.07
C LYS A 103 -11.18 -12.64 -8.42
N VAL A 104 -10.74 -11.38 -8.39
CA VAL A 104 -11.60 -10.23 -8.74
C VAL A 104 -11.99 -10.29 -10.22
N MET A 105 -11.06 -10.60 -11.11
CA MET A 105 -11.32 -10.67 -12.56
C MET A 105 -12.27 -11.80 -12.97
N ASN A 106 -12.51 -12.80 -12.11
CA ASN A 106 -13.43 -13.90 -12.38
C ASN A 106 -14.65 -13.91 -11.45
N ALA A 107 -14.90 -12.84 -10.70
CA ALA A 107 -15.97 -12.80 -9.69
C ALA A 107 -17.39 -12.90 -10.29
N ASP A 108 -17.55 -12.63 -11.58
CA ASP A 108 -18.80 -12.68 -12.34
C ASP A 108 -18.87 -13.86 -13.33
N ARG A 109 -17.85 -14.74 -13.36
CA ARG A 109 -17.76 -15.90 -14.24
C ARG A 109 -18.61 -17.08 -13.75
N PHE A 110 -19.91 -16.84 -13.58
CA PHE A 110 -20.88 -17.86 -13.18
C PHE A 110 -21.02 -18.99 -14.21
N ASP A 111 -20.60 -18.76 -15.46
CA ASP A 111 -20.52 -19.75 -16.53
C ASP A 111 -19.52 -20.88 -16.23
N LEU A 112 -18.46 -20.59 -15.46
CA LEU A 112 -17.44 -21.57 -15.07
C LEU A 112 -17.80 -22.35 -13.79
N ALA A 113 -18.79 -21.88 -13.02
CA ALA A 113 -19.17 -22.48 -11.74
C ALA A 113 -20.11 -23.70 -11.87
N ARG A 114 -20.51 -24.06 -13.10
CA ARG A 114 -21.30 -25.26 -13.40
C ARG A 114 -20.46 -26.26 -14.22
N SER A 115 -19.73 -27.13 -13.53
CA SER A 115 -19.31 -28.44 -14.03
C SER A 115 -19.06 -29.39 -12.87
#